data_AF-A0ABD6DG72-F1
#
_entry.id   AF-A0ABD6DG72-F1
#
_cell.length_a   1.000
_cell.length_b   1.000
_cell.length_c   1.000
_cell.angle_alpha   90.00
_cell.angle_beta   90.00
_cell.angle_gamma   90.00
#
_symmetry.space_group_name_H-M   'P 1'
#
loop_
_entity.id
_entity.type
_entity.pdbx_description
1 polymer ?
#
loop_
_entity_poly.entity_id
_entity_poly.type
_entity_poly.pdbx_seq_one_letter_code
_entity_poly.pdbx_strand_id
1 'polypeptide(L)'
;MSSPSTTYSGDITLNGDEQTPVKIVDPENIHVKSGAVGGDLKILNAEYVYTNTPTGDTADIGAIETEISGTIEDGYIESGGVSGDVLIVDAEDVFIEHDAVSGNLQIVGDEQRFHDESDTSPLSRKQYDNGVTGWDRELSVSEPETGVSVTGGQNSVRIENSEAAFELYVTGWNNSVRVDGYGSLRLHLVGSNNTVEVSAYTDVTVATETGHDNTVSVDDFPVEDLIKTSQSAAYREAFMGRKKITYQVPAMSEDYCPGCGATADAVIERHQEDAFFLFGYPIYQFEAGSGSYECEECSTNAHPDVRLSESERKDLFK
;
A
#
# COMPACT_ATOMS: atom_id res chain seq x y z
N MET A 1 44.32 -11.97 16.48
CA MET A 1 43.84 -10.78 17.20
C MET A 1 42.35 -11.03 17.41
N SER A 2 41.83 -10.86 18.62
CA SER A 2 40.39 -11.03 18.84
C SER A 2 39.69 -9.85 18.17
N SER A 3 38.78 -10.15 17.23
CA SER A 3 37.90 -9.15 16.65
C SER A 3 37.12 -8.45 17.78
N PRO A 4 36.89 -7.13 17.71
CA PRO A 4 36.03 -6.46 18.66
C PRO A 4 34.64 -7.10 18.65
N SER A 5 34.27 -7.73 19.77
CA SER A 5 32.92 -8.26 20.01
C SER A 5 32.16 -7.23 20.83
N THR A 6 31.10 -6.67 20.27
CA THR A 6 30.20 -5.76 20.99
C THR A 6 28.87 -6.46 21.21
N THR A 7 28.38 -6.40 22.45
CA THR A 7 27.07 -6.95 22.82
C THR A 7 26.04 -5.82 22.87
N TYR A 8 24.91 -6.03 22.21
CA TYR A 8 23.79 -5.08 22.12
C TYR A 8 22.50 -5.66 22.74
N SER A 9 21.51 -4.80 22.95
CA SER A 9 20.17 -5.16 23.40
C SER A 9 19.16 -4.25 22.70
N GLY A 10 18.06 -4.83 22.22
CA GLY A 10 17.06 -4.13 21.41
C GLY A 10 17.56 -3.92 19.98
N ASP A 11 17.09 -2.84 19.36
CA ASP A 11 17.39 -2.55 17.96
C ASP A 11 18.85 -2.15 17.71
N ILE A 12 19.39 -2.60 16.58
CA ILE A 12 20.66 -2.14 16.03
C ILE A 12 20.47 -1.53 14.64
N THR A 13 21.33 -0.58 14.29
CA THR A 13 21.34 0.03 12.95
C THR A 13 22.77 0.10 12.44
N LEU A 14 23.00 -0.45 11.25
CA LEU A 14 24.28 -0.39 10.56
C LEU A 14 24.23 0.74 9.53
N ASN A 15 25.10 1.72 9.71
CA ASN A 15 25.13 2.99 8.97
C ASN A 15 26.50 3.25 8.29
N GLY A 16 27.43 2.29 8.37
CA GLY A 16 28.75 2.35 7.75
C GLY A 16 29.91 2.58 8.72
N ASP A 17 29.66 2.60 10.02
CA ASP A 17 30.70 2.79 11.05
C ASP A 17 31.49 1.50 11.36
N GLU A 18 30.95 0.34 10.99
CA GLU A 18 31.54 -0.97 11.25
C GLU A 18 32.69 -1.32 10.28
N GLN A 19 33.69 -2.05 10.78
CA GLN A 19 34.73 -2.63 9.93
C GLN A 19 34.22 -3.93 9.31
N THR A 20 34.33 -4.04 7.99
CA THR A 20 33.83 -5.17 7.21
C THR A 20 34.91 -6.24 7.02
N PRO A 21 34.54 -7.53 6.89
CA PRO A 21 33.20 -8.13 6.99
C PRO A 21 32.55 -8.05 8.37
N VAL A 22 31.22 -7.85 8.39
CA VAL A 22 30.40 -7.75 9.61
C VAL A 22 29.63 -9.05 9.82
N LYS A 23 29.59 -9.54 11.07
CA LYS A 23 28.77 -10.68 11.47
C LYS A 23 27.71 -10.25 12.50
N ILE A 24 26.46 -10.63 12.28
CA ILE A 24 25.34 -10.44 13.20
C ILE A 24 24.85 -11.84 13.63
N VAL A 25 24.64 -12.04 14.93
CA VAL A 25 24.29 -13.34 15.52
C VAL A 25 23.03 -13.24 16.35
N ASP A 26 22.12 -14.18 16.14
CA ASP A 26 20.89 -14.38 16.92
C ASP A 26 19.98 -13.12 17.00
N PRO A 27 19.72 -12.39 15.89
CA PRO A 27 18.70 -11.35 15.86
C PRO A 27 17.30 -11.95 15.71
N GLU A 28 16.27 -11.33 16.29
CA GLU A 28 14.89 -11.72 15.96
C GLU A 28 14.61 -11.37 14.49
N ASN A 29 14.73 -10.10 14.10
CA ASN A 29 14.51 -9.68 12.71
C ASN A 29 15.72 -8.96 12.12
N ILE A 30 15.99 -9.17 10.82
CA ILE A 30 16.92 -8.34 10.05
C ILE A 30 16.23 -7.73 8.83
N HIS A 31 16.35 -6.41 8.69
CA HIS A 31 15.89 -5.66 7.54
C HIS A 31 17.09 -5.19 6.71
N VAL A 32 17.24 -5.75 5.51
CA VAL A 32 18.31 -5.40 4.56
C VAL A 32 17.72 -4.51 3.47
N LYS A 33 17.97 -3.20 3.57
CA LYS A 33 17.39 -2.21 2.64
C LYS A 33 18.05 -2.25 1.27
N SER A 34 17.37 -1.66 0.29
CA SER A 34 17.89 -1.47 -1.07
C SER A 34 19.26 -0.77 -1.04
N GLY A 35 20.27 -1.39 -1.65
CA GLY A 35 21.66 -0.95 -1.65
C GLY A 35 22.38 -0.99 -0.30
N ALA A 36 21.94 -1.81 0.65
CA ALA A 36 22.52 -1.86 1.99
C ALA A 36 23.90 -2.51 2.06
N VAL A 37 24.14 -3.58 1.29
CA VAL A 37 25.38 -4.37 1.32
C VAL A 37 26.18 -4.17 0.04
N GLY A 38 27.36 -3.59 0.17
CA GLY A 38 28.29 -3.34 -0.94
C GLY A 38 29.05 -4.58 -1.42
N GLY A 39 29.20 -5.58 -0.55
CA GLY A 39 29.82 -6.87 -0.86
C GLY A 39 28.82 -8.03 -0.97
N ASP A 40 29.26 -9.20 -0.53
CA ASP A 40 28.43 -10.42 -0.46
C ASP A 40 27.58 -10.43 0.82
N LEU A 41 26.36 -10.96 0.75
CA LEU A 41 25.50 -11.24 1.90
C LEU A 41 25.33 -12.75 2.05
N LYS A 42 25.67 -13.26 3.24
CA LYS A 42 25.45 -14.66 3.61
C LYS A 42 24.52 -14.77 4.81
N ILE A 43 23.52 -15.63 4.69
CA ILE A 43 22.54 -15.94 5.74
C ILE A 43 22.65 -17.42 6.07
N LEU A 44 22.81 -17.72 7.36
CA LEU A 44 22.91 -19.08 7.89
C LEU A 44 21.80 -19.33 8.91
N ASN A 45 21.02 -20.39 8.69
CA ASN A 45 19.98 -20.90 9.58
C ASN A 45 18.95 -19.84 10.02
N ALA A 46 18.45 -19.03 9.09
CA ALA A 46 17.30 -18.18 9.41
C ALA A 46 16.03 -19.04 9.57
N GLU A 47 15.03 -18.62 10.34
CA GLU A 47 13.70 -19.26 10.26
C GLU A 47 13.11 -18.93 8.88
N TYR A 48 12.79 -17.66 8.61
CA TYR A 48 12.27 -17.23 7.32
C TYR A 48 13.14 -16.20 6.62
N VAL A 49 13.21 -16.31 5.28
CA VAL A 49 13.84 -15.31 4.43
C VAL A 49 12.88 -14.85 3.34
N TYR A 50 12.63 -13.54 3.30
CA TYR A 50 11.77 -12.87 2.32
C TYR A 50 12.66 -12.10 1.35
N THR A 51 12.76 -12.56 0.10
CA THR A 51 13.62 -11.88 -0.87
C THR A 51 13.21 -12.10 -2.33
N ASN A 52 13.35 -11.03 -3.12
CA ASN A 52 13.37 -11.10 -4.57
C ASN A 52 14.77 -10.89 -5.16
N THR A 53 15.78 -10.69 -4.31
CA THR A 53 17.17 -10.65 -4.76
C THR A 53 17.58 -12.07 -5.19
N PRO A 54 18.11 -12.26 -6.42
CA PRO A 54 18.54 -13.57 -6.88
C PRO A 54 19.57 -14.20 -5.94
N THR A 55 19.32 -15.43 -5.52
CA THR A 55 20.22 -16.18 -4.64
C THR A 55 21.21 -17.00 -5.46
N GLY A 56 22.48 -16.99 -5.05
CA GLY A 56 23.57 -17.76 -5.67
C GLY A 56 24.10 -18.90 -4.79
N ASP A 57 24.92 -19.76 -5.40
CA ASP A 57 25.46 -20.96 -4.73
C ASP A 57 26.59 -20.65 -3.72
N THR A 58 27.23 -19.48 -3.79
CA THR A 58 28.40 -19.15 -2.95
C THR A 58 28.49 -17.65 -2.66
N ALA A 59 28.58 -17.31 -1.38
CA ALA A 59 29.06 -16.01 -0.88
C ALA A 59 30.32 -16.26 -0.06
N ASP A 60 31.42 -15.59 -0.40
CA ASP A 60 32.72 -15.76 0.27
C ASP A 60 32.90 -14.68 1.33
N ILE A 61 32.41 -14.97 2.54
CA ILE A 61 32.64 -14.09 3.68
C ILE A 61 34.06 -14.34 4.18
N GLY A 62 34.92 -13.32 4.03
CA GLY A 62 36.29 -13.34 4.54
C GLY A 62 36.39 -13.44 6.07
N ALA A 63 37.56 -13.11 6.62
CA ALA A 63 37.72 -13.08 8.07
C ALA A 63 36.87 -11.96 8.69
N ILE A 64 36.06 -12.28 9.69
CA ILE A 64 35.17 -11.32 10.36
C ILE A 64 35.98 -10.28 11.14
N GLU A 65 35.76 -9.00 10.81
CA GLU A 65 36.40 -7.87 11.49
C GLU A 65 35.51 -7.30 12.60
N THR A 66 34.17 -7.31 12.42
CA THR A 66 33.21 -6.86 13.43
C THR A 66 32.19 -7.96 13.73
N GLU A 67 32.03 -8.34 15.01
CA GLU A 67 30.97 -9.24 15.46
C GLU A 67 29.99 -8.51 16.37
N ILE A 68 28.72 -8.57 16.00
CA ILE A 68 27.56 -8.00 16.69
C ILE A 68 26.72 -9.16 17.21
N SER A 69 26.44 -9.16 18.51
CA SER A 69 25.68 -10.20 19.19
C SER A 69 24.92 -9.62 20.39
N GLY A 70 24.06 -10.40 21.03
CA GLY A 70 23.34 -10.00 22.23
C GLY A 70 21.88 -10.44 22.18
N THR A 71 21.00 -9.67 22.81
CA THR A 71 19.55 -9.86 22.71
C THR A 71 19.01 -8.83 21.71
N ILE A 72 19.30 -9.09 20.43
CA ILE A 72 18.98 -8.16 19.34
C ILE A 72 17.55 -8.44 18.90
N GLU A 73 16.69 -7.44 19.03
CA GLU A 73 15.30 -7.52 18.55
C GLU A 73 15.34 -7.31 17.03
N ASP A 74 15.50 -6.07 16.56
CA ASP A 74 15.60 -5.79 15.12
C ASP A 74 16.99 -5.29 14.72
N GLY A 75 17.52 -5.76 13.58
CA GLY A 75 18.67 -5.18 12.93
C GLY A 75 18.33 -4.51 11.61
N TYR A 76 18.64 -3.21 11.50
CA TYR A 76 18.41 -2.42 10.30
C TYR A 76 19.72 -2.17 9.57
N ILE A 77 19.90 -2.75 8.39
CA ILE A 77 21.04 -2.43 7.51
C ILE A 77 20.57 -1.36 6.52
N GLU A 78 20.98 -0.13 6.77
CA GLU A 78 20.58 1.03 5.97
C GLU A 78 21.20 1.00 4.57
N SER A 79 20.66 1.80 3.65
CA SER A 79 21.28 1.95 2.32
C SER A 79 22.71 2.50 2.45
N GLY A 80 23.70 1.77 1.92
CA GLY A 80 25.12 2.05 2.13
C GLY A 80 25.63 1.74 3.55
N GLY A 81 24.85 1.00 4.35
CA GLY A 81 25.14 0.69 5.75
C GLY A 81 26.32 -0.27 5.93
N VAL A 82 26.62 -1.12 4.96
CA VAL A 82 27.83 -1.96 4.99
C VAL A 82 28.54 -1.92 3.65
N SER A 83 29.77 -1.40 3.65
CA SER A 83 30.58 -1.23 2.43
C SER A 83 31.18 -2.53 1.86
N GLY A 84 31.18 -3.61 2.64
CA GLY A 84 31.74 -4.92 2.29
C GLY A 84 30.76 -6.05 2.64
N ASP A 85 31.29 -7.19 3.07
CA ASP A 85 30.49 -8.41 3.22
C ASP A 85 29.76 -8.47 4.58
N VAL A 86 28.61 -9.16 4.59
CA VAL A 86 27.78 -9.37 5.78
C VAL A 86 27.47 -10.85 5.96
N LEU A 87 27.59 -11.33 7.19
CA LEU A 87 27.16 -12.65 7.64
C LEU A 87 26.08 -12.53 8.72
N ILE A 88 24.89 -13.05 8.44
CA ILE A 88 23.79 -13.16 9.41
C ILE A 88 23.69 -14.64 9.82
N VAL A 89 23.61 -14.91 11.12
CA VAL A 89 23.56 -16.27 11.66
C VAL A 89 22.43 -16.39 12.66
N ASP A 90 21.62 -17.43 12.50
CA ASP A 90 20.54 -17.83 13.41
C ASP A 90 19.51 -16.69 13.65
N ALA A 91 19.13 -15.98 12.58
CA ALA A 91 18.05 -14.98 12.66
C ALA A 91 16.67 -15.68 12.70
N GLU A 92 15.65 -15.10 13.33
CA GLU A 92 14.28 -15.59 13.11
C GLU A 92 13.86 -15.20 11.68
N ASP A 93 13.67 -13.91 11.40
CA ASP A 93 13.24 -13.44 10.08
C ASP A 93 14.26 -12.51 9.40
N VAL A 94 14.46 -12.69 8.09
CA VAL A 94 15.28 -11.79 7.27
C VAL A 94 14.49 -11.24 6.09
N PHE A 95 14.26 -9.93 6.10
CA PHE A 95 13.57 -9.18 5.05
C PHE A 95 14.58 -8.49 4.16
N ILE A 96 14.69 -8.92 2.90
CA ILE A 96 15.69 -8.43 1.96
C ILE A 96 14.97 -7.72 0.82
N GLU A 97 15.18 -6.41 0.73
CA GLU A 97 14.64 -5.60 -0.36
C GLU A 97 15.26 -5.97 -1.72
N HIS A 98 14.63 -5.49 -2.79
CA HIS A 98 15.25 -5.53 -4.11
C HIS A 98 16.56 -4.74 -4.13
N ASP A 99 17.54 -5.25 -4.88
CA ASP A 99 18.86 -4.63 -5.03
C ASP A 99 19.56 -4.32 -3.70
N ALA A 100 19.23 -5.06 -2.64
CA ALA A 100 19.80 -4.89 -1.31
C ALA A 100 21.30 -5.24 -1.25
N VAL A 101 21.75 -6.13 -2.14
CA VAL A 101 23.10 -6.71 -2.16
C VAL A 101 23.74 -6.46 -3.53
N SER A 102 24.94 -5.85 -3.54
CA SER A 102 25.69 -5.61 -4.78
C SER A 102 26.49 -6.83 -5.24
N GLY A 103 26.92 -7.67 -4.30
CA GLY A 103 27.60 -8.95 -4.55
C GLY A 103 26.62 -10.13 -4.62
N ASN A 104 27.06 -11.28 -4.14
CA ASN A 104 26.26 -12.50 -4.11
C ASN A 104 25.42 -12.58 -2.83
N LEU A 105 24.16 -13.00 -2.97
CA LEU A 105 23.32 -13.42 -1.86
C LEU A 105 23.36 -14.95 -1.73
N GLN A 106 23.88 -15.46 -0.62
CA GLN A 106 23.82 -16.89 -0.29
C GLN A 106 22.97 -17.12 0.96
N ILE A 107 21.98 -18.01 0.86
CA ILE A 107 21.13 -18.40 1.98
C ILE A 107 21.27 -19.91 2.18
N VAL A 108 21.62 -20.33 3.40
CA VAL A 108 21.87 -21.74 3.74
C VAL A 108 21.13 -22.09 5.02
N GLY A 109 20.31 -23.15 4.96
CA GLY A 109 19.68 -23.73 6.14
C GLY A 109 18.46 -22.96 6.64
N ASP A 110 17.88 -22.08 5.82
CA ASP A 110 16.61 -21.43 6.10
C ASP A 110 15.47 -22.45 6.23
N GLU A 111 14.53 -22.24 7.15
CA GLU A 111 13.37 -23.13 7.28
C GLU A 111 12.39 -22.92 6.12
N GLN A 112 12.15 -21.66 5.74
CA GLN A 112 11.34 -21.32 4.58
C GLN A 112 11.81 -20.04 3.88
N ARG A 113 11.75 -20.07 2.55
CA ARG A 113 12.03 -18.92 1.68
C ARG A 113 10.78 -18.45 0.97
N PHE A 114 10.57 -17.14 0.95
CA PHE A 114 9.52 -16.48 0.19
C PHE A 114 10.15 -15.66 -0.94
N HIS A 115 9.63 -15.87 -2.14
CA HIS A 115 10.05 -15.22 -3.37
C HIS A 115 8.85 -15.03 -4.28
N ASP A 116 8.77 -13.88 -4.95
CA ASP A 116 7.81 -13.62 -6.01
C ASP A 116 8.52 -13.55 -7.35
N GLU A 117 7.98 -14.24 -8.36
CA GLU A 117 8.61 -14.37 -9.69
C GLU A 117 8.45 -13.12 -10.56
N SER A 118 7.83 -12.04 -10.04
CA SER A 118 7.65 -10.81 -10.80
C SER A 118 8.99 -10.10 -11.05
N ASP A 119 9.15 -9.62 -12.29
CA ASP A 119 10.36 -8.90 -12.73
C ASP A 119 10.23 -7.38 -12.49
N THR A 120 9.34 -6.97 -11.58
CA THR A 120 9.19 -5.55 -11.25
C THR A 120 10.03 -5.19 -10.05
N SER A 121 11.07 -4.40 -10.27
CA SER A 121 11.81 -3.78 -9.18
C SER A 121 11.11 -2.49 -8.70
N PRO A 122 10.99 -2.28 -7.38
CA PRO A 122 10.59 -1.00 -6.82
C PRO A 122 11.63 0.09 -7.13
N LEU A 123 11.26 1.35 -6.95
CA LEU A 123 12.22 2.45 -6.99
C LEU A 123 13.33 2.27 -5.94
N SER A 124 14.45 2.96 -6.13
CA SER A 124 15.47 3.00 -5.09
C SER A 124 14.98 3.80 -3.87
N ARG A 125 15.32 3.37 -2.65
CA ARG A 125 14.91 4.06 -1.40
C ARG A 125 15.19 5.57 -1.38
N LYS A 126 16.20 6.06 -2.12
CA LYS A 126 16.55 7.49 -2.23
C LYS A 126 15.57 8.34 -3.05
N GLN A 127 14.69 7.69 -3.81
CA GLN A 127 13.68 8.35 -4.65
C GLN A 127 12.35 8.50 -3.92
N TYR A 128 12.10 7.74 -2.86
CA TYR A 128 10.90 7.90 -2.05
C TYR A 128 10.98 9.21 -1.27
N ASP A 129 9.91 10.00 -1.33
CA ASP A 129 9.88 11.33 -0.71
C ASP A 129 9.72 11.22 0.81
N ASN A 130 9.07 10.14 1.27
CA ASN A 130 8.75 9.89 2.66
C ASN A 130 9.01 8.44 3.04
N GLY A 131 9.35 8.21 4.30
CA GLY A 131 9.40 6.86 4.82
C GLY A 131 9.60 6.78 6.31
N VAL A 132 9.35 5.58 6.82
CA VAL A 132 9.50 5.25 8.24
C VAL A 132 10.28 3.94 8.38
N THR A 133 11.10 3.88 9.42
CA THR A 133 11.87 2.69 9.76
C THR A 133 11.86 2.49 11.26
N GLY A 134 11.62 1.25 11.69
CA GLY A 134 11.67 0.86 13.09
C GLY A 134 10.47 -0.01 13.50
N TRP A 135 10.33 -0.16 14.82
CA TRP A 135 9.19 -0.78 15.46
C TRP A 135 8.18 0.27 15.98
N ASP A 136 6.89 -0.01 15.81
CA ASP A 136 5.75 0.76 16.35
C ASP A 136 5.84 2.27 16.07
N ARG A 137 6.09 2.63 14.80
CA ARG A 137 6.17 4.03 14.36
C ARG A 137 4.93 4.46 13.61
N GLU A 138 4.61 5.74 13.74
CA GLU A 138 3.54 6.38 12.99
C GLU A 138 4.11 7.34 11.95
N LEU A 139 3.52 7.35 10.75
CA LEU A 139 3.83 8.32 9.69
C LEU A 139 2.52 8.79 9.03
N SER A 140 2.40 10.10 8.79
CA SER A 140 1.33 10.68 7.99
C SER A 140 1.94 11.48 6.85
N VAL A 141 1.49 11.21 5.63
CA VAL A 141 1.97 11.81 4.38
C VAL A 141 0.76 12.36 3.64
N SER A 142 0.85 13.57 3.09
CA SER A 142 -0.16 14.13 2.19
C SER A 142 0.47 14.33 0.82
N GLU A 143 -0.26 13.98 -0.24
CA GLU A 143 0.14 14.21 -1.64
C GLU A 143 1.58 13.73 -1.97
N PRO A 144 1.92 12.43 -1.81
CA PRO A 144 3.24 11.94 -2.22
C PRO A 144 3.45 12.10 -3.73
N GLU A 145 4.64 12.55 -4.14
CA GLU A 145 4.97 12.79 -5.55
C GLU A 145 5.51 11.53 -6.25
N THR A 146 6.38 10.80 -5.54
CA THR A 146 7.14 9.66 -6.04
C THR A 146 6.77 8.39 -5.29
N GLY A 147 6.80 8.44 -3.96
CA GLY A 147 6.44 7.27 -3.17
C GLY A 147 6.63 7.39 -1.66
N VAL A 148 6.06 6.40 -0.96
CA VAL A 148 6.20 6.20 0.49
C VAL A 148 6.83 4.84 0.78
N SER A 149 7.72 4.80 1.76
CA SER A 149 8.51 3.61 2.05
C SER A 149 8.43 3.23 3.54
N VAL A 150 8.17 1.96 3.86
CA VAL A 150 7.94 1.45 5.21
C VAL A 150 8.89 0.28 5.45
N THR A 151 9.61 0.28 6.57
CA THR A 151 10.53 -0.80 6.95
C THR A 151 10.42 -1.10 8.44
N GLY A 152 10.28 -2.37 8.82
CA GLY A 152 10.29 -2.78 10.23
C GLY A 152 9.00 -3.48 10.65
N GLY A 153 8.69 -3.38 11.95
CA GLY A 153 7.56 -4.07 12.58
C GLY A 153 6.49 -3.13 13.08
N GLN A 154 5.20 -3.47 12.90
CA GLN A 154 4.08 -2.79 13.58
C GLN A 154 3.95 -1.29 13.26
N ASN A 155 4.48 -0.81 12.13
CA ASN A 155 4.35 0.59 11.77
C ASN A 155 2.93 0.90 11.25
N SER A 156 2.46 2.12 11.51
CA SER A 156 1.18 2.64 11.07
C SER A 156 1.38 3.86 10.17
N VAL A 157 0.94 3.78 8.91
CA VAL A 157 1.14 4.83 7.91
C VAL A 157 -0.19 5.29 7.34
N ARG A 158 -0.41 6.60 7.28
CA ARG A 158 -1.55 7.23 6.61
C ARG A 158 -1.08 8.09 5.46
N ILE A 159 -1.57 7.80 4.25
CA ILE A 159 -1.29 8.55 3.03
C ILE A 159 -2.60 9.20 2.61
N GLU A 160 -2.66 10.52 2.60
CA GLU A 160 -3.88 11.28 2.33
C GLU A 160 -3.73 12.12 1.05
N ASN A 161 -4.86 12.42 0.42
CA ASN A 161 -4.97 13.30 -0.75
C ASN A 161 -4.05 12.90 -1.92
N SER A 162 -3.81 11.61 -2.14
CA SER A 162 -2.99 11.18 -3.28
C SER A 162 -3.77 11.33 -4.59
N GLU A 163 -3.44 12.34 -5.40
CA GLU A 163 -4.07 12.58 -6.72
C GLU A 163 -3.23 12.03 -7.89
N ALA A 164 -1.93 11.86 -7.68
CA ALA A 164 -0.99 11.36 -8.69
C ALA A 164 -0.68 9.87 -8.51
N ALA A 165 -0.03 9.27 -9.51
CA ALA A 165 0.50 7.93 -9.38
C ALA A 165 1.77 7.91 -8.52
N PHE A 166 1.86 6.99 -7.56
CA PHE A 166 3.02 6.86 -6.66
C PHE A 166 3.28 5.39 -6.28
N GLU A 167 4.47 5.12 -5.75
CA GLU A 167 4.84 3.79 -5.24
C GLU A 167 4.75 3.70 -3.72
N LEU A 168 4.28 2.54 -3.22
CA LEU A 168 4.34 2.17 -1.81
C LEU A 168 5.20 0.92 -1.68
N TYR A 169 6.28 1.00 -0.89
CA TYR A 169 7.15 -0.14 -0.62
C TYR A 169 7.15 -0.48 0.87
N VAL A 170 6.52 -1.60 1.24
CA VAL A 170 6.44 -2.10 2.62
C VAL A 170 7.37 -3.29 2.80
N THR A 171 8.22 -3.24 3.81
CA THR A 171 9.16 -4.31 4.15
C THR A 171 9.13 -4.61 5.63
N GLY A 172 8.97 -5.88 6.01
CA GLY A 172 8.89 -6.32 7.39
C GLY A 172 7.54 -6.93 7.75
N TRP A 173 7.09 -6.74 8.99
CA TRP A 173 5.97 -7.50 9.52
C TRP A 173 4.93 -6.64 10.25
N ASN A 174 3.66 -7.06 10.19
CA ASN A 174 2.55 -6.41 10.92
C ASN A 174 2.42 -4.89 10.65
N ASN A 175 2.90 -4.38 9.51
CA ASN A 175 2.71 -2.97 9.17
C ASN A 175 1.28 -2.73 8.69
N SER A 176 0.70 -1.59 9.04
CA SER A 176 -0.63 -1.14 8.60
C SER A 176 -0.47 0.15 7.82
N VAL A 177 -0.96 0.17 6.57
CA VAL A 177 -0.95 1.35 5.72
C VAL A 177 -2.36 1.65 5.24
N ARG A 178 -2.81 2.88 5.45
CA ARG A 178 -4.06 3.41 4.91
C ARG A 178 -3.75 4.42 3.83
N VAL A 179 -4.34 4.25 2.65
CA VAL A 179 -4.18 5.15 1.50
C VAL A 179 -5.53 5.73 1.12
N ASP A 180 -5.66 7.03 1.29
CA ASP A 180 -6.82 7.82 0.89
C ASP A 180 -6.42 8.76 -0.27
N GLY A 181 -7.11 8.64 -1.39
CA GLY A 181 -6.85 9.45 -2.58
C GLY A 181 -7.72 9.11 -3.77
N TYR A 182 -7.33 9.62 -4.93
CA TYR A 182 -7.96 9.44 -6.25
C TYR A 182 -6.96 9.02 -7.34
N GLY A 183 -5.68 8.86 -6.96
CA GLY A 183 -4.59 8.54 -7.87
C GLY A 183 -4.46 7.03 -8.13
N SER A 184 -3.25 6.62 -8.51
CA SER A 184 -2.92 5.21 -8.68
C SER A 184 -1.77 4.81 -7.77
N LEU A 185 -1.90 3.68 -7.09
CA LEU A 185 -0.91 3.13 -6.18
C LEU A 185 -0.27 1.89 -6.79
N ARG A 186 1.06 1.92 -6.94
CA ARG A 186 1.84 0.70 -7.20
C ARG A 186 2.43 0.17 -5.91
N LEU A 187 2.02 -1.03 -5.50
CA LEU A 187 2.38 -1.62 -4.22
C LEU A 187 3.46 -2.70 -4.37
N HIS A 188 4.47 -2.62 -3.50
CA HIS A 188 5.53 -3.61 -3.31
C HIS A 188 5.53 -4.09 -1.86
N LEU A 189 5.41 -5.40 -1.64
CA LEU A 189 5.40 -6.03 -0.32
C LEU A 189 6.56 -7.03 -0.19
N VAL A 190 7.32 -6.95 0.90
CA VAL A 190 8.32 -7.95 1.31
C VAL A 190 8.15 -8.25 2.80
N GLY A 191 7.61 -9.41 3.15
CA GLY A 191 7.41 -9.82 4.54
C GLY A 191 6.00 -10.37 4.82
N SER A 192 5.56 -10.32 6.07
CA SER A 192 4.37 -11.04 6.51
C SER A 192 3.38 -10.17 7.29
N ASN A 193 2.09 -10.54 7.25
CA ASN A 193 1.03 -9.90 8.04
C ASN A 193 0.89 -8.38 7.81
N ASN A 194 1.35 -7.86 6.68
CA ASN A 194 1.19 -6.44 6.37
C ASN A 194 -0.21 -6.20 5.82
N THR A 195 -0.85 -5.10 6.24
CA THR A 195 -2.18 -4.70 5.80
C THR A 195 -2.10 -3.38 5.05
N VAL A 196 -2.63 -3.34 3.83
CA VAL A 196 -2.77 -2.12 3.03
C VAL A 196 -4.25 -1.93 2.69
N GLU A 197 -4.85 -0.90 3.27
CA GLU A 197 -6.22 -0.48 3.01
C GLU A 197 -6.19 0.74 2.09
N VAL A 198 -6.98 0.69 1.02
CA VAL A 198 -6.98 1.70 -0.05
C VAL A 198 -8.40 2.25 -0.22
N SER A 199 -8.55 3.55 -0.41
CA SER A 199 -9.86 4.16 -0.68
C SER A 199 -10.48 3.58 -1.95
N ALA A 200 -11.82 3.57 -2.01
CA ALA A 200 -12.61 3.16 -3.17
C ALA A 200 -12.28 3.92 -4.48
N TYR A 201 -11.55 5.03 -4.35
CA TYR A 201 -11.22 5.96 -5.41
C TYR A 201 -9.79 5.86 -5.91
N THR A 202 -8.94 5.06 -5.25
CA THR A 202 -7.53 4.90 -5.63
C THR A 202 -7.35 3.57 -6.35
N ASP A 203 -6.82 3.62 -7.57
CA ASP A 203 -6.48 2.41 -8.33
C ASP A 203 -5.24 1.74 -7.73
N VAL A 204 -5.36 0.53 -7.18
CA VAL A 204 -4.21 -0.22 -6.64
C VAL A 204 -3.74 -1.31 -7.59
N THR A 205 -2.43 -1.40 -7.80
CA THR A 205 -1.77 -2.51 -8.49
C THR A 205 -0.70 -3.10 -7.57
N VAL A 206 -0.88 -4.35 -7.15
CA VAL A 206 0.16 -5.11 -6.45
C VAL A 206 1.20 -5.58 -7.47
N ALA A 207 2.37 -4.94 -7.44
CA ALA A 207 3.43 -5.20 -8.41
C ALA A 207 4.37 -6.33 -7.97
N THR A 208 4.65 -6.44 -6.67
CA THR A 208 5.42 -7.54 -6.08
C THR A 208 4.83 -7.92 -4.73
N GLU A 209 4.69 -9.21 -4.45
CA GLU A 209 4.30 -9.71 -3.12
C GLU A 209 5.19 -10.87 -2.66
N THR A 210 6.26 -10.53 -1.97
CA THR A 210 7.22 -11.50 -1.43
C THR A 210 6.90 -11.81 0.02
N GLY A 211 6.05 -12.79 0.26
CA GLY A 211 5.75 -13.25 1.62
C GLY A 211 4.43 -13.97 1.77
N HIS A 212 3.81 -13.84 2.94
CA HIS A 212 2.57 -14.53 3.28
C HIS A 212 1.71 -13.71 4.25
N ASP A 213 0.42 -14.02 4.28
CA ASP A 213 -0.58 -13.39 5.15
C ASP A 213 -0.65 -11.86 5.04
N ASN A 214 -0.17 -11.29 3.93
CA ASN A 214 -0.41 -9.88 3.64
C ASN A 214 -1.84 -9.70 3.14
N THR A 215 -2.45 -8.57 3.47
CA THR A 215 -3.81 -8.22 3.06
C THR A 215 -3.79 -6.90 2.32
N VAL A 216 -4.37 -6.88 1.12
CA VAL A 216 -4.63 -5.66 0.35
C VAL A 216 -6.13 -5.59 0.12
N SER A 217 -6.77 -4.53 0.63
CA SER A 217 -8.21 -4.33 0.48
C SER A 217 -8.50 -2.92 -0.01
N VAL A 218 -9.51 -2.81 -0.86
CA VAL A 218 -10.06 -1.54 -1.33
C VAL A 218 -11.41 -1.35 -0.65
N ASP A 219 -11.69 -0.15 -0.16
CA ASP A 219 -12.99 0.19 0.40
C ASP A 219 -14.10 0.09 -0.65
N ASP A 220 -15.30 -0.24 -0.21
CA ASP A 220 -16.50 -0.19 -1.06
C ASP A 220 -16.80 1.26 -1.49
N PHE A 221 -17.28 1.43 -2.73
CA PHE A 221 -17.74 2.72 -3.23
C PHE A 221 -18.90 3.28 -2.35
N PRO A 222 -18.82 4.52 -1.83
CA PRO A 222 -19.88 5.09 -1.01
C PRO A 222 -21.11 5.45 -1.86
N VAL A 223 -22.25 4.81 -1.59
CA VAL A 223 -23.49 5.00 -2.37
C VAL A 223 -23.98 6.44 -2.41
N GLU A 224 -23.71 7.23 -1.37
CA GLU A 224 -24.01 8.66 -1.30
C GLU A 224 -23.38 9.47 -2.43
N ASP A 225 -22.22 9.06 -2.95
CA ASP A 225 -21.51 9.81 -3.98
C ASP A 225 -22.14 9.59 -5.38
N LEU A 226 -22.98 8.57 -5.52
CA LEU A 226 -23.86 8.43 -6.70
C LEU A 226 -25.09 9.34 -6.64
N ILE A 227 -25.48 9.80 -5.45
CA ILE A 227 -26.73 10.55 -5.20
C ILE A 227 -26.52 12.04 -5.43
N LYS A 228 -26.92 12.51 -6.61
CA LYS A 228 -26.99 13.93 -6.93
C LYS A 228 -28.15 14.64 -6.22
N THR A 229 -29.30 13.98 -6.11
CA THR A 229 -30.48 14.57 -5.46
C THR A 229 -31.27 13.51 -4.72
N SER A 230 -31.27 13.59 -3.39
CA SER A 230 -32.08 12.72 -2.55
C SER A 230 -33.57 13.06 -2.64
N GLN A 231 -34.42 12.09 -2.30
CA GLN A 231 -35.88 12.27 -2.29
C GLN A 231 -36.31 13.46 -1.42
N SER A 232 -35.74 13.56 -0.22
CA SER A 232 -36.04 14.65 0.71
C SER A 232 -35.64 16.02 0.14
N ALA A 233 -34.51 16.11 -0.57
CA ALA A 233 -34.09 17.33 -1.25
C ALA A 233 -35.07 17.72 -2.36
N ALA A 234 -35.43 16.79 -3.25
CA ALA A 234 -36.39 17.03 -4.32
C ALA A 234 -37.76 17.49 -3.79
N TYR A 235 -38.23 16.89 -2.70
CA TYR A 235 -39.52 17.20 -2.09
C TYR A 235 -39.53 18.59 -1.45
N ARG A 236 -38.43 18.99 -0.79
CA ARG A 236 -38.30 20.35 -0.21
C ARG A 236 -38.38 21.44 -1.26
N GLU A 237 -37.82 21.23 -2.45
CA GLU A 237 -37.90 22.20 -3.55
C GLU A 237 -39.30 22.27 -4.16
N ALA A 238 -40.05 21.18 -4.12
CA ALA A 238 -41.44 21.10 -4.57
C ALA A 238 -42.42 21.61 -3.49
N PHE A 239 -42.32 22.88 -3.08
CA PHE A 239 -43.12 23.41 -1.97
C PHE A 239 -44.64 23.42 -2.23
N MET A 240 -45.11 23.82 -3.41
CA MET A 240 -46.55 23.86 -3.74
C MET A 240 -46.81 23.74 -5.25
N GLY A 241 -47.90 23.04 -5.60
CA GLY A 241 -48.43 22.92 -6.96
C GLY A 241 -48.00 21.64 -7.67
N ARG A 242 -48.47 21.44 -8.91
CA ARG A 242 -48.05 20.31 -9.75
C ARG A 242 -46.60 20.50 -10.19
N LYS A 243 -45.75 19.53 -9.87
CA LYS A 243 -44.33 19.51 -10.20
C LYS A 243 -43.93 18.14 -10.68
N LYS A 244 -43.06 18.14 -11.68
CA LYS A 244 -42.31 16.96 -12.08
C LYS A 244 -40.94 17.02 -11.40
N ILE A 245 -40.61 16.03 -10.61
CA ILE A 245 -39.36 15.93 -9.85
C ILE A 245 -38.61 14.65 -10.19
N THR A 246 -37.31 14.67 -9.93
CA THR A 246 -36.43 13.51 -10.07
C THR A 246 -35.63 13.39 -8.77
N TYR A 247 -35.48 12.16 -8.28
CA TYR A 247 -34.68 11.87 -7.09
C TYR A 247 -34.05 10.49 -7.18
N GLN A 248 -33.04 10.24 -6.35
CA GLN A 248 -32.31 8.99 -6.26
C GLN A 248 -32.40 8.43 -4.84
N VAL A 249 -32.44 7.10 -4.73
CA VAL A 249 -32.41 6.36 -3.45
C VAL A 249 -31.43 5.18 -3.55
N PRO A 250 -30.75 4.78 -2.46
CA PRO A 250 -29.94 3.57 -2.44
C PRO A 250 -30.77 2.32 -2.73
N ALA A 251 -30.24 1.43 -3.57
CA ALA A 251 -30.82 0.13 -3.90
C ALA A 251 -30.04 -1.01 -3.20
N MET A 252 -30.07 -1.02 -1.87
CA MET A 252 -29.24 -1.87 -0.99
C MET A 252 -29.47 -3.40 -1.09
N SER A 253 -30.36 -3.85 -1.98
CA SER A 253 -30.71 -5.27 -2.13
C SER A 253 -30.14 -5.91 -3.40
N GLU A 254 -29.39 -5.16 -4.21
CA GLU A 254 -28.87 -5.61 -5.49
C GLU A 254 -27.36 -5.86 -5.41
N ASP A 255 -26.92 -7.10 -5.64
CA ASP A 255 -25.49 -7.47 -5.71
C ASP A 255 -24.88 -7.20 -7.11
N TYR A 256 -25.70 -6.70 -8.04
CA TYR A 256 -25.33 -6.33 -9.40
C TYR A 256 -26.20 -5.18 -9.86
N CYS A 257 -25.70 -4.30 -10.73
CA CYS A 257 -26.47 -3.19 -11.24
C CYS A 257 -27.46 -3.66 -12.34
N PRO A 258 -28.79 -3.55 -12.16
CA PRO A 258 -29.74 -3.93 -13.21
C PRO A 258 -29.68 -3.02 -14.45
N GLY A 259 -29.10 -1.83 -14.31
CA GLY A 259 -28.99 -0.84 -15.39
C GLY A 259 -27.93 -1.19 -16.44
N CYS A 260 -26.76 -1.68 -16.01
CA CYS A 260 -25.62 -1.98 -16.88
C CYS A 260 -25.18 -3.46 -16.85
N GLY A 261 -25.61 -4.23 -15.85
CA GLY A 261 -25.28 -5.65 -15.67
C GLY A 261 -23.94 -5.93 -15.01
N ALA A 262 -23.21 -4.90 -14.57
CA ALA A 262 -21.96 -5.06 -13.84
C ALA A 262 -22.21 -5.50 -12.38
N THR A 263 -21.25 -6.23 -11.81
CA THR A 263 -21.12 -6.30 -10.34
C THR A 263 -20.81 -4.89 -9.84
N ALA A 264 -21.42 -4.50 -8.73
CA ALA A 264 -21.29 -3.14 -8.22
C ALA A 264 -21.26 -3.14 -6.68
N ASP A 265 -20.43 -2.26 -6.13
CA ASP A 265 -20.33 -1.97 -4.70
C ASP A 265 -21.48 -1.06 -4.26
N ALA A 266 -21.95 -0.17 -5.15
CA ALA A 266 -23.02 0.76 -4.87
C ALA A 266 -24.04 0.84 -6.01
N VAL A 267 -25.33 0.72 -5.66
CA VAL A 267 -26.43 0.87 -6.63
C VAL A 267 -27.44 1.90 -6.13
N ILE A 268 -27.90 2.76 -7.04
CA ILE A 268 -28.99 3.71 -6.80
C ILE A 268 -30.13 3.49 -7.79
N GLU A 269 -31.36 3.74 -7.34
CA GLU A 269 -32.54 3.81 -8.20
C GLU A 269 -32.94 5.28 -8.38
N ARG A 270 -33.00 5.73 -9.64
CA ARG A 270 -33.52 7.04 -10.00
C ARG A 270 -35.00 6.96 -10.29
N HIS A 271 -35.77 7.76 -9.56
CA HIS A 271 -37.20 7.92 -9.74
C HIS A 271 -37.53 9.24 -10.43
N GLN A 272 -38.61 9.22 -11.21
CA GLN A 272 -39.23 10.41 -11.78
C GLN A 272 -40.71 10.42 -11.41
N GLU A 273 -41.17 11.51 -10.82
CA GLU A 273 -42.53 11.64 -10.29
C GLU A 273 -43.16 12.94 -10.77
N ASP A 274 -44.39 12.89 -11.29
CA ASP A 274 -45.24 14.05 -11.51
C ASP A 274 -46.37 14.02 -10.47
N ALA A 275 -46.31 14.94 -9.52
CA ALA A 275 -47.25 15.00 -8.41
C ALA A 275 -47.66 16.44 -8.09
N PHE A 276 -48.83 16.58 -7.47
CA PHE A 276 -49.24 17.81 -6.82
C PHE A 276 -48.67 17.85 -5.41
N PHE A 277 -47.87 18.86 -5.12
CA PHE A 277 -47.24 19.04 -3.82
C PHE A 277 -47.95 20.11 -2.99
N LEU A 278 -47.97 19.91 -1.68
CA LEU A 278 -48.40 20.88 -0.69
C LEU A 278 -47.44 20.83 0.50
N PHE A 279 -46.80 21.95 0.81
CA PHE A 279 -45.76 22.08 1.83
C PHE A 279 -44.60 21.08 1.67
N GLY A 280 -44.23 20.76 0.42
CA GLY A 280 -43.18 19.79 0.11
C GLY A 280 -43.61 18.31 0.20
N TYR A 281 -44.89 18.04 0.48
CA TYR A 281 -45.42 16.68 0.50
C TYR A 281 -46.23 16.40 -0.77
N PRO A 282 -45.97 15.29 -1.48
CA PRO A 282 -46.83 14.89 -2.59
C PRO A 282 -48.19 14.46 -2.03
N ILE A 283 -49.25 15.17 -2.40
CA ILE A 283 -50.64 14.87 -1.98
C ILE A 283 -51.44 14.16 -3.06
N TYR A 284 -50.99 14.20 -4.31
CA TYR A 284 -51.59 13.47 -5.42
C TYR A 284 -50.56 13.17 -6.50
N GLN A 285 -50.39 11.90 -6.87
CA GLN A 285 -49.48 11.47 -7.93
C GLN A 285 -50.24 11.33 -9.26
N PHE A 286 -49.77 12.03 -10.29
CA PHE A 286 -50.29 11.91 -11.66
C PHE A 286 -49.59 10.81 -12.43
N GLU A 287 -48.26 10.72 -12.28
CA GLU A 287 -47.42 9.73 -12.95
C GLU A 287 -46.24 9.37 -12.06
N ALA A 288 -45.99 8.07 -11.89
CA ALA A 288 -44.78 7.53 -11.30
C ALA A 288 -44.03 6.79 -12.41
N GLY A 289 -42.88 7.31 -12.83
CA GLY A 289 -42.01 6.60 -13.75
C GLY A 289 -41.44 5.34 -13.09
N SER A 290 -41.22 4.29 -13.87
CA SER A 290 -40.39 3.17 -13.44
C SER A 290 -38.99 3.67 -13.10
N GLY A 291 -38.41 3.19 -12.00
CA GLY A 291 -37.05 3.57 -11.64
C GLY A 291 -36.04 3.11 -12.70
N SER A 292 -34.96 3.88 -12.85
CA SER A 292 -33.78 3.46 -13.62
C SER A 292 -32.61 3.27 -12.66
N TYR A 293 -31.93 2.15 -12.76
CA TYR A 293 -30.79 1.82 -11.90
C TYR A 293 -29.48 2.38 -12.45
N GLU A 294 -28.62 2.85 -11.55
CA GLU A 294 -27.25 3.28 -11.83
C GLU A 294 -26.30 2.77 -10.74
N CYS A 295 -25.03 2.61 -11.06
CA CYS A 295 -23.96 2.20 -10.14
C CYS A 295 -22.68 2.98 -10.45
N GLU A 296 -21.61 2.71 -9.73
CA GLU A 296 -20.30 3.32 -9.96
C GLU A 296 -19.74 3.08 -11.38
N GLU A 297 -20.10 1.97 -12.03
CA GLU A 297 -19.63 1.68 -13.39
C GLU A 297 -20.37 2.45 -14.51
N CYS A 298 -21.63 2.80 -14.30
CA CYS A 298 -22.48 3.41 -15.35
C CYS A 298 -23.01 4.80 -15.01
N SER A 299 -22.83 5.25 -13.78
CA SER A 299 -23.20 6.59 -13.33
C SER A 299 -22.13 7.58 -13.74
N THR A 300 -22.54 8.70 -14.35
CA THR A 300 -21.63 9.81 -14.62
C THR A 300 -21.14 10.52 -13.35
N ASN A 301 -21.76 10.25 -12.20
CA ASN A 301 -21.37 10.85 -10.91
C ASN A 301 -20.39 9.98 -10.13
N ALA A 302 -20.11 8.76 -10.60
CA ALA A 302 -19.23 7.82 -9.91
C ALA A 302 -17.77 8.23 -9.94
N HIS A 303 -17.34 8.82 -11.05
CA HIS A 303 -16.01 9.39 -11.13
C HIS A 303 -16.08 10.82 -10.58
N PRO A 304 -15.13 11.23 -9.71
CA PRO A 304 -15.01 12.63 -9.32
C PRO A 304 -14.99 13.47 -10.59
N ASP A 305 -15.68 14.61 -10.55
CA ASP A 305 -15.86 15.55 -11.65
C ASP A 305 -14.47 15.91 -12.21
N VAL A 306 -13.98 15.16 -13.22
CA VAL A 306 -12.67 15.40 -13.87
C VAL A 306 -12.79 16.71 -14.62
N ARG A 307 -12.63 17.81 -13.86
CA ARG A 307 -12.61 19.16 -14.39
C ARG A 307 -11.23 19.40 -14.93
N LEU A 308 -11.03 18.95 -16.17
CA LEU A 308 -9.90 19.37 -16.97
C LEU A 308 -9.77 20.88 -16.85
N SER A 309 -8.60 21.32 -16.40
CA SER A 309 -8.20 22.73 -16.42
C SER A 309 -8.34 23.30 -17.85
N GLU A 310 -8.43 24.62 -17.96
CA GLU A 310 -8.54 25.25 -19.29
C GLU A 310 -7.34 24.90 -20.19
N SER A 311 -6.17 24.65 -19.60
CA SER A 311 -4.97 24.13 -20.26
C SER A 311 -5.18 22.72 -20.83
N GLU A 312 -5.67 21.79 -20.02
CA GLU A 312 -5.88 20.39 -20.45
C GLU A 312 -6.98 20.27 -21.51
N ARG A 313 -8.04 21.10 -21.42
CA ARG A 313 -9.06 21.18 -22.49
C ARG A 313 -8.51 21.66 -23.82
N LYS A 314 -7.49 22.53 -23.83
CA LYS A 314 -6.90 23.08 -25.06
C LYS A 314 -5.96 22.09 -25.74
N ASP A 315 -5.33 21.19 -25.00
CA ASP A 315 -4.41 20.21 -25.57
C ASP A 315 -5.11 18.97 -26.14
N LEU A 316 -6.35 18.68 -25.73
CA LEU A 316 -7.18 17.63 -26.34
C LEU A 316 -7.59 17.89 -27.81
N PHE A 317 -7.46 19.14 -28.30
CA PHE A 317 -7.85 19.53 -29.67
C PHE A 317 -6.67 20.03 -30.53
N LYS A 318 -5.44 19.72 -30.14
CA LYS A 318 -4.24 19.91 -30.98
C LYS A 318 -3.80 18.60 -31.60
#